data_AF-A0A7X6SZH5-F1
#
_entry.id   AF-A0A7X6SZH5-F1
#
_cell.length_a   1.000
_cell.length_b   1.000
_cell.length_c   1.000
_cell.angle_alpha   90.00
_cell.angle_beta   90.00
_cell.angle_gamma   90.00
#
_symmetry.space_group_name_H-M   'P 1'
#
loop_
_entity.id
_entity.type
_entity.pdbx_description
1 polymer ?
#
loop_
_entity_poly.entity_id
_entity_poly.type
_entity_poly.pdbx_seq_one_letter_code
_entity_poly.pdbx_strand_id
1 'polypeptide(L)'
;SITIDGISLTINVCQKVYFEVNIIPETGGTTTLLDKKPGDMVNIETDLIARYIENLLLKEKTAVNNDTSSAINMEMLEQFGFGSNLK
;
A
#
# COMPACT_ATOMS: atom_id res chain seq x y z
N SER A 1 3.26 0.99 -9.58
CA SER A 1 2.93 1.45 -10.95
C SER A 1 1.55 2.09 -10.92
N ILE A 2 1.13 2.75 -12.01
CA ILE A 2 -0.24 3.24 -12.18
C ILE A 2 -0.70 2.99 -13.61
N THR A 3 -1.99 2.75 -13.79
CA THR A 3 -2.59 2.62 -15.11
C THR A 3 -3.57 3.78 -15.34
N ILE A 4 -3.46 4.43 -16.51
CA ILE A 4 -4.37 5.50 -16.95
C ILE A 4 -5.04 5.05 -18.24
N ASP A 5 -6.37 4.91 -18.26
CA ASP A 5 -7.13 4.40 -19.41
C ASP A 5 -6.53 3.11 -20.01
N GLY A 6 -6.07 2.20 -19.14
CA GLY A 6 -5.44 0.92 -19.55
C GLY A 6 -3.94 1.01 -19.86
N ILE A 7 -3.34 2.20 -19.84
CA ILE A 7 -1.92 2.42 -20.17
C ILE A 7 -1.07 2.33 -18.91
N SER A 8 -0.20 1.33 -18.83
CA SER A 8 0.72 1.16 -17.71
C SER A 8 1.83 2.20 -17.74
N LEU A 9 1.97 2.95 -16.64
CA LEU A 9 2.90 4.06 -16.51
C LEU A 9 3.66 4.01 -15.18
N THR A 10 4.85 4.62 -15.21
CA THR A 10 5.70 4.80 -14.04
C THR A 10 5.43 6.17 -13.44
N ILE A 11 5.16 6.21 -12.14
CA ILE A 11 4.98 7.47 -11.40
C ILE A 11 6.35 8.11 -11.19
N ASN A 12 6.50 9.37 -11.62
CA ASN A 12 7.70 10.17 -11.40
C ASN A 12 7.62 10.98 -10.10
N VAL A 13 6.45 11.56 -9.84
CA VAL A 13 6.17 12.34 -8.62
C VAL A 13 4.84 11.87 -8.04
N CYS A 14 4.78 11.69 -6.73
CA CYS A 14 3.57 11.33 -6.00
C CYS A 14 3.34 12.32 -4.87
N GLN A 15 2.20 13.02 -4.89
CA GLN A 15 1.79 13.98 -3.88
C GLN A 15 0.38 13.65 -3.38
N LYS A 16 -0.06 14.34 -2.34
CA LYS A 16 -1.33 14.04 -1.66
C LYS A 16 -2.57 14.13 -2.56
N VAL A 17 -2.56 15.01 -3.56
CA VAL A 17 -3.73 15.30 -4.42
C VAL A 17 -3.44 15.18 -5.92
N TYR A 18 -2.20 14.85 -6.28
CA TYR A 18 -1.80 14.71 -7.68
C TYR A 18 -0.59 13.79 -7.81
N PHE A 19 -0.37 13.31 -9.03
CA PHE A 19 0.84 12.57 -9.40
C PHE A 19 1.29 13.01 -10.80
N GLU A 20 2.55 12.78 -11.12
CA GLU A 20 3.13 13.08 -12.43
C GLU A 20 3.69 11.80 -13.06
N VAL A 21 3.58 11.73 -14.39
CA VAL A 21 4.08 10.65 -15.22
C VAL A 21 4.76 11.23 -16.46
N ASN A 22 5.84 10.60 -16.90
CA ASN A 22 6.52 10.95 -18.14
C ASN A 22 6.05 10.04 -19.27
N ILE A 23 5.66 10.64 -20.39
CA ILE A 23 5.21 9.92 -21.58
C ILE A 23 6.30 9.94 -22.63
N ILE A 24 6.77 8.77 -23.03
CA ILE A 24 7.71 8.63 -24.15
C ILE A 24 6.97 8.74 -25.50
N PRO A 25 7.65 9.12 -26.59
CA PRO A 25 7.01 9.31 -27.90
C PRO A 25 6.18 8.11 -28.38
N GLU A 26 6.68 6.89 -28.20
CA GLU A 26 5.97 5.67 -28.61
C GLU A 26 4.63 5.52 -27.88
N THR A 27 4.62 5.66 -26.55
CA THR A 27 3.38 5.60 -25.76
C THR A 27 2.42 6.72 -26.14
N GLY A 28 2.93 7.94 -26.36
CA GLY A 28 2.09 9.06 -26.78
C GLY A 28 1.50 8.89 -28.17
N GLY A 29 2.24 8.32 -29.12
CA GLY A 29 1.81 8.12 -30.50
C GLY A 29 0.91 6.90 -30.73
N THR A 30 0.92 5.93 -29.83
CA THR A 30 0.15 4.67 -29.96
C THR A 30 -1.05 4.58 -29.02
N THR A 31 -1.28 5.59 -28.18
CA THR A 31 -2.38 5.63 -27.22
C THR A 31 -3.18 6.92 -27.34
N THR A 32 -4.35 6.96 -26.70
CA THR A 32 -5.24 8.15 -26.69
C THR A 32 -4.80 9.22 -25.70
N LEU A 33 -3.67 9.02 -25.00
CA LEU A 33 -3.30 9.85 -23.86
C LEU A 33 -2.91 11.28 -24.26
N LEU A 34 -2.33 11.47 -25.45
CA LEU A 34 -2.00 12.81 -25.96
C LEU A 34 -3.21 13.59 -26.48
N ASP A 35 -4.35 12.92 -26.72
CA ASP A 35 -5.58 13.57 -27.15
C ASP A 35 -6.35 14.18 -25.97
N LYS A 36 -6.02 13.75 -24.74
CA LYS A 36 -6.63 14.24 -23.49
C LYS A 36 -6.19 15.67 -23.20
N LYS A 37 -7.13 16.44 -22.64
CA LYS A 37 -6.93 17.84 -22.23
C LYS A 37 -7.12 17.99 -20.72
N PRO A 38 -6.58 19.06 -20.12
CA PRO A 38 -6.88 19.38 -18.73
C PRO A 38 -8.39 19.43 -18.48
N GLY A 39 -8.86 18.67 -17.50
CA GLY A 39 -10.28 18.53 -17.17
C GLY A 39 -10.94 17.27 -17.74
N ASP A 40 -10.32 16.57 -18.68
CA ASP A 40 -10.83 15.30 -19.18
C ASP A 40 -10.75 14.22 -18.10
N MET A 41 -11.83 13.43 -18.01
CA MET A 41 -11.86 12.28 -17.13
C MET A 41 -11.02 11.13 -17.72
N VAL A 42 -10.40 10.38 -16.81
CA VAL A 42 -9.62 9.17 -17.11
C VAL A 42 -9.94 8.10 -16.09
N ASN A 43 -9.85 6.84 -16.53
CA ASN A 43 -9.91 5.69 -15.63
C ASN A 43 -8.54 5.49 -14.98
N ILE A 44 -8.54 5.28 -13.67
CA ILE A 44 -7.31 5.04 -12.89
C ILE A 44 -7.39 3.66 -12.26
N GLU A 45 -6.35 2.86 -12.47
CA GLU A 45 -6.17 1.59 -11.76
C GLU A 45 -4.82 1.60 -11.04
N THR A 46 -4.84 1.24 -9.76
CA THR A 46 -3.64 1.11 -8.94
C THR A 46 -3.09 -0.30 -9.02
N ASP A 47 -1.77 -0.44 -8.86
CA ASP A 47 -1.09 -1.72 -8.82
C ASP A 47 -1.72 -2.67 -7.78
N LEU A 48 -2.07 -3.87 -8.22
CA LEU A 48 -2.67 -4.90 -7.37
C LEU A 48 -1.78 -5.25 -6.18
N ILE A 49 -0.45 -5.28 -6.38
CA ILE A 49 0.52 -5.59 -5.32
C ILE A 49 0.46 -4.51 -4.24
N ALA A 50 0.37 -3.23 -4.63
CA ALA A 50 0.28 -2.12 -3.67
C ALA A 50 -0.96 -2.26 -2.78
N ARG A 51 -2.11 -2.62 -3.36
CA ARG A 51 -3.35 -2.88 -2.59
C ARG A 51 -3.19 -4.04 -1.60
N TYR A 52 -2.51 -5.11 -1.99
CA TYR A 52 -2.26 -6.22 -1.06
C TYR A 52 -1.32 -5.82 0.09
N ILE A 53 -0.25 -5.08 -0.21
CA ILE A 53 0.67 -4.57 0.81
C ILE A 53 -0.05 -3.63 1.77
N GLU A 54 -0.86 -2.69 1.27
CA GLU A 54 -1.67 -1.79 2.09
C GLU A 54 -2.57 -2.57 3.05
N ASN A 55 -3.30 -3.57 2.55
CA ASN A 55 -4.16 -4.42 3.37
C ASN A 55 -3.40 -5.18 4.46
N LEU A 56 -2.17 -5.64 4.19
CA LEU A 56 -1.33 -6.31 5.19
C LEU A 56 -0.89 -5.32 6.28
N LEU A 57 -0.40 -4.14 5.91
CA LEU A 57 0.05 -3.11 6.85
C LEU A 57 -1.11 -2.56 7.71
N LEU A 58 -2.32 -2.43 7.14
CA LEU A 58 -3.51 -2.02 7.88
C LEU A 58 -3.95 -3.06 8.90
N LYS A 59 -3.83 -4.36 8.57
CA LYS A 59 -4.12 -5.46 9.51
C LYS A 59 -3.16 -5.44 10.70
N GLU A 60 -1.87 -5.20 10.47
CA GLU A 60 -0.89 -5.04 11.56
C GLU A 60 -1.18 -3.82 12.45
N LYS A 61 -1.53 -2.67 11.87
CA LYS A 61 -1.93 -1.49 12.65
C LYS A 61 -3.15 -1.73 13.54
N THR A 62 -4.09 -2.56 13.08
CA THR A 62 -5.29 -2.90 13.85
C THR A 62 -4.97 -3.89 14.97
N ALA A 63 -3.99 -4.79 14.76
CA ALA A 63 -3.52 -5.71 15.79
C ALA A 63 -2.73 -5.02 16.92
N VAL A 64 -1.98 -3.95 16.60
CA VAL A 64 -1.17 -3.21 17.60
C VAL A 64 -2.03 -2.28 18.47
N ASN A 65 -3.19 -1.82 17.99
CA ASN A 65 -4.08 -0.93 18.74
C ASN A 65 -5.07 -1.66 19.66
N ASN A 66 -5.05 -3.00 19.69
CA ASN A 66 -6.03 -3.82 20.38
C ASN A 66 -5.51 -4.64 21.57
N ASP A 67 -4.33 -4.33 22.16
CA ASP A 67 -4.07 -4.67 23.57
C ASP A 67 -2.73 -4.09 24.08
N THR A 68 -2.82 -2.95 24.77
CA THR A 68 -1.87 -2.63 25.86
C THR A 68 -2.55 -2.93 27.20
N SER A 69 -2.88 -4.21 27.40
CA SER A 69 -3.17 -4.79 28.71
C SER A 69 -2.86 -6.29 28.65
N SER A 70 -1.55 -6.61 28.59
CA SER A 70 -0.93 -7.87 29.00
C SER A 70 -1.85 -9.11 29.04
N ALA A 71 -2.16 -9.69 27.89
CA ALA A 71 -2.73 -11.05 27.83
C ALA A 71 -1.77 -12.11 28.40
N ILE A 72 -0.49 -11.76 28.57
CA ILE A 72 0.54 -12.56 29.21
C ILE A 72 0.97 -11.83 30.48
N ASN A 73 0.56 -12.35 31.63
CA ASN A 73 1.02 -11.89 32.94
C ASN A 73 2.11 -12.84 33.47
N MET A 74 2.85 -12.39 34.49
CA MET A 74 3.98 -13.16 35.01
C MET A 74 3.54 -14.50 35.62
N GLU A 75 2.33 -14.55 36.15
CA GLU A 75 1.69 -15.76 36.70
C GLU A 75 1.46 -16.84 35.63
N MET A 76 1.02 -16.45 34.42
CA MET A 76 0.87 -17.34 33.27
C MET A 76 2.22 -17.91 32.83
N LEU A 77 3.27 -17.09 32.80
CA LEU A 77 4.61 -17.53 32.40
C LEU A 77 5.19 -18.55 33.38
N GLU A 78 4.94 -18.37 34.67
CA GLU A 78 5.32 -19.35 35.70
C GLU A 78 4.52 -20.65 35.58
N GLN A 79 3.21 -20.57 35.33
CA GLN A 79 2.35 -21.75 35.15
C GLN A 79 2.80 -22.66 34.00
N PHE A 80 3.29 -22.08 32.90
CA PHE A 80 3.78 -22.83 31.75
C PHE A 80 5.30 -23.12 31.80
N GLY A 81 5.96 -22.85 32.92
CA GLY A 81 7.36 -23.23 33.15
C GLY A 81 8.41 -22.33 32.48
N PHE A 82 8.03 -21.12 32.06
CA PHE A 82 8.92 -20.12 31.46
C PHE A 82 9.50 -19.14 32.49
N GLY A 83 8.88 -19.04 33.68
CA GLY A 83 9.40 -18.28 34.82
C GLY A 83 10.54 -19.04 35.49
N SER A 84 11.70 -18.39 35.60
CA SER A 84 12.97 -18.98 36.04
C SER A 84 12.90 -19.83 37.32
N ASN A 85 12.92 -21.15 37.14
CA ASN A 85 13.58 -22.11 38.03
C ASN A 85 14.30 -23.17 37.18
N LEU A 86 15.22 -22.72 36.33
CA LEU A 86 16.41 -23.53 36.05
C LEU A 86 17.36 -23.36 37.24
N LYS A 87 17.22 -24.25 38.21
CA LYS A 87 18.32 -24.68 39.09
C LYS A 87 18.40 -26.20 39.04
#